data_AF-A0A502S9B1-F1
#
_entry.id   AF-A0A502S9B1-F1
#
_cell.length_a   1.000
_cell.length_b   1.000
_cell.length_c   1.000
_cell.angle_alpha   90.00
_cell.angle_beta   90.00
_cell.angle_gamma   90.00
#
_symmetry.space_group_name_H-M   'P 1'
#
loop_
_entity.id
_entity.type
_entity.pdbx_description
1 polymer ?
#
loop_
_entity_poly.entity_id
_entity_poly.type
_entity_poly.pdbx_seq_one_letter_code
_entity_poly.pdbx_strand_id
1 'polypeptide(L)'
;MDCPAERYTPSTRPYTGLPELDYPFHDKAVTVTTCGRICYNRKKINLSLVFAGQTVGIKQIEDHIWLASFMDYDLGYFDDETFRLEPLHNPFGPKVLPMSPV
;
A
#
# COMPACT_ATOMS: atom_id res chain seq x y z
N MET A 1 30.45 -19.97 -10.77
CA MET A 1 28.98 -19.83 -10.65
C MET A 1 28.78 -19.34 -9.24
N ASP A 2 28.55 -18.04 -9.04
CA ASP A 2 28.43 -17.52 -7.68
C ASP A 2 27.11 -18.00 -7.08
N CYS A 3 27.16 -18.52 -5.86
CA CYS A 3 25.97 -18.96 -5.14
C CYS A 3 25.42 -17.81 -4.27
N PRO A 4 24.09 -17.75 -4.04
CA PRO A 4 23.48 -16.65 -3.28
C PRO A 4 24.11 -16.41 -1.90
N ALA A 5 24.56 -17.46 -1.24
CA ALA A 5 25.21 -17.37 0.08
C ALA A 5 26.56 -16.63 0.06
N GLU A 6 27.23 -16.52 -1.09
CA GLU A 6 28.48 -15.75 -1.25
C GLU A 6 28.22 -14.25 -1.38
N ARG A 7 26.98 -13.85 -1.73
CA ARG A 7 26.62 -12.45 -1.99
C ARG A 7 25.64 -11.86 -0.97
N TYR A 8 24.86 -12.70 -0.29
CA TYR A 8 23.85 -12.25 0.66
C TYR A 8 24.20 -12.69 2.08
N THR A 9 24.42 -11.72 2.95
CA THR A 9 24.56 -11.92 4.40
C THR A 9 23.22 -11.64 5.08
N PRO A 10 22.76 -12.46 6.04
CA PRO A 10 21.56 -12.16 6.79
C PRO A 10 21.69 -10.82 7.51
N SER A 11 20.60 -10.04 7.48
CA SER A 11 20.52 -8.78 8.23
C SER A 11 20.67 -9.03 9.72
N THR A 12 21.45 -8.19 10.40
CA THR A 12 21.56 -8.20 11.87
C THR A 12 20.35 -7.59 12.57
N ARG A 13 19.47 -6.89 11.82
CA ARG A 13 18.29 -6.23 12.38
C ARG A 13 17.17 -7.26 12.59
N PRO A 14 16.74 -7.52 13.84
CA PRO A 14 15.62 -8.43 14.08
C PRO A 14 14.32 -7.82 13.53
N TYR A 15 13.50 -8.63 12.86
CA TYR A 15 12.17 -8.22 12.43
C TYR A 15 11.19 -8.36 13.60
N THR A 16 10.69 -7.23 14.09
CA THR A 16 9.77 -7.17 15.25
C THR A 16 8.29 -7.24 14.86
N GLY A 17 7.99 -7.51 13.59
CA GLY A 17 6.63 -7.41 13.06
C GLY A 17 6.25 -5.99 12.62
N LEU A 18 5.00 -5.83 12.24
CA LEU A 18 4.41 -4.54 11.89
C LEU A 18 3.98 -3.81 13.17
N PRO A 19 4.23 -2.48 13.27
CA PRO A 19 3.65 -1.67 14.33
C PRO A 19 2.13 -1.59 14.16
N GLU A 20 1.44 -1.14 15.21
CA GLU A 20 0.03 -0.76 15.08
C GLU A 20 -0.09 0.38 14.07
N LEU A 21 -0.90 0.17 13.02
CA LEU A 21 -1.07 1.12 11.93
C LEU A 21 -2.34 1.93 12.16
N ASP A 22 -2.18 3.24 12.27
CA ASP A 22 -3.27 4.20 12.27
C ASP A 22 -3.19 5.08 11.01
N TYR A 23 -4.35 5.45 10.46
CA TYR A 23 -4.47 6.23 9.22
C TYR A 23 -5.33 7.47 9.45
N PRO A 24 -4.91 8.43 10.29
CA PRO A 24 -5.73 9.58 10.69
C PRO A 24 -5.96 10.60 9.56
N PHE A 25 -5.11 10.58 8.52
CA PHE A 25 -5.20 11.47 7.35
C PHE A 25 -5.95 10.85 6.16
N HIS A 26 -6.44 9.62 6.33
CA HIS A 26 -7.26 8.91 5.35
C HIS A 26 -8.72 8.98 5.75
N ASP A 27 -9.62 8.91 4.78
CA ASP A 27 -11.06 8.94 5.05
C ASP A 27 -11.50 7.69 5.82
N LYS A 28 -10.91 6.53 5.51
CA LYS A 28 -11.14 5.28 6.24
C LYS A 28 -9.90 4.39 6.28
N ALA A 29 -9.77 3.66 7.38
CA ALA A 29 -8.91 2.50 7.48
C ALA A 29 -9.74 1.23 7.28
N VAL A 30 -9.36 0.37 6.33
CA VAL A 30 -10.09 -0.86 6.00
C VAL A 30 -9.15 -2.06 6.06
N THR A 31 -9.61 -3.13 6.71
CA THR A 31 -8.86 -4.39 6.73
C THR A 31 -9.09 -5.15 5.42
N VAL A 32 -8.00 -5.53 4.77
CA VAL A 32 -8.02 -6.33 3.55
C VAL A 32 -8.42 -7.76 3.90
N THR A 33 -9.40 -8.28 3.17
CA THR A 33 -9.88 -9.66 3.36
C THR A 33 -8.81 -10.69 2.98
N THR A 34 -9.00 -11.93 3.42
CA THR A 34 -8.08 -13.05 3.14
C THR A 34 -7.85 -13.30 1.65
N CYS A 35 -8.80 -12.92 0.79
CA CYS A 35 -8.68 -13.03 -0.66
C CYS A 35 -8.01 -11.82 -1.34
N GLY A 36 -7.45 -10.88 -0.58
CA GLY A 36 -6.74 -9.71 -1.12
C GLY A 36 -7.66 -8.59 -1.63
N ARG A 37 -8.89 -8.52 -1.12
CA ARG A 37 -9.89 -7.51 -1.53
C ARG A 37 -10.20 -6.54 -0.42
N ILE A 38 -10.39 -5.28 -0.79
CA ILE A 38 -10.95 -4.23 0.07
C ILE A 38 -12.46 -4.26 -0.08
N CYS A 39 -13.17 -4.38 1.03
CA CYS A 39 -14.63 -4.34 1.07
C CYS A 39 -15.08 -2.97 1.58
N TYR A 40 -15.70 -2.15 0.73
CA TYR A 40 -16.12 -0.79 1.04
C TYR A 40 -17.50 -0.53 0.44
N ASN A 41 -18.47 -0.02 1.21
CA ASN A 41 -19.83 0.31 0.73
C ASN A 41 -20.49 -0.80 -0.15
N ARG A 42 -20.36 -2.07 0.26
CA ARG A 42 -20.85 -3.26 -0.49
C ARG A 42 -20.14 -3.52 -1.83
N LYS A 43 -19.12 -2.73 -2.15
CA LYS A 43 -18.20 -2.91 -3.28
C LYS A 43 -16.99 -3.74 -2.84
N LYS A 44 -16.44 -4.52 -3.76
CA LYS A 44 -15.26 -5.38 -3.53
C LYS A 44 -14.18 -5.02 -4.53
N ILE A 45 -13.17 -4.28 -4.08
CA ILE A 45 -12.05 -3.82 -4.91
C ILE A 45 -10.91 -4.83 -4.78
N ASN A 46 -10.31 -5.22 -5.91
CA ASN A 46 -9.14 -6.10 -5.90
C ASN A 46 -7.87 -5.28 -5.62
N LEU A 47 -7.16 -5.61 -4.55
CA LEU A 47 -5.90 -4.96 -4.15
C LEU A 47 -4.72 -5.92 -4.39
N SER A 48 -4.45 -6.82 -3.45
CA SER A 48 -3.46 -7.89 -3.57
C SER A 48 -3.57 -8.84 -2.37
N LEU A 49 -3.29 -10.12 -2.58
CA LEU A 49 -3.26 -11.14 -1.52
C LEU A 49 -2.14 -10.89 -0.50
N VAL A 50 -1.08 -10.16 -0.86
CA VAL A 50 0.05 -9.83 0.04
C VAL A 50 -0.41 -9.02 1.24
N PHE A 51 -1.49 -8.24 1.10
CA PHE A 51 -2.04 -7.43 2.18
C PHE A 51 -3.15 -8.15 2.98
N ALA A 52 -3.40 -9.44 2.75
CA ALA A 52 -4.45 -10.17 3.46
C ALA A 52 -4.30 -10.04 4.99
N GLY A 53 -5.37 -9.59 5.66
CA GLY A 53 -5.40 -9.36 7.11
C GLY A 53 -4.73 -8.05 7.57
N GLN A 54 -4.17 -7.26 6.65
CA GLN A 54 -3.57 -5.96 6.95
C GLN A 54 -4.58 -4.83 6.82
N THR A 55 -4.40 -3.78 7.62
CA THR A 55 -5.18 -2.54 7.51
C THR A 55 -4.51 -1.60 6.53
N VAL A 56 -5.29 -1.14 5.54
CA VAL A 56 -4.88 -0.14 4.55
C VAL A 56 -5.70 1.13 4.72
N GLY A 57 -5.08 2.27 4.49
CA GLY A 57 -5.77 3.57 4.43
C GLY A 57 -6.35 3.77 3.04
N ILE A 58 -7.59 4.23 2.97
CA ILE A 58 -8.23 4.67 1.72
C ILE A 58 -8.62 6.13 1.84
N LYS A 59 -8.27 6.92 0.83
CA LYS A 59 -8.56 8.35 0.77
C LYS A 59 -9.24 8.69 -0.54
N GLN A 60 -10.37 9.40 -0.51
CA GLN A 60 -11.02 9.85 -1.72
C GLN A 60 -10.24 11.05 -2.28
N ILE A 61 -9.82 10.96 -3.54
CA ILE A 61 -9.07 12.04 -4.20
C ILE A 61 -9.96 12.79 -5.18
N GLU A 62 -10.82 12.07 -5.91
CA GLU A 62 -11.83 12.64 -6.80
C GLU A 62 -13.14 11.83 -6.69
N ASP A 63 -14.17 12.23 -7.43
CA ASP A 63 -15.40 11.47 -7.52
C ASP A 63 -15.10 10.06 -8.04
N HIS A 64 -15.52 9.05 -7.28
CA HIS A 64 -15.29 7.63 -7.57
C HIS A 64 -13.83 7.15 -7.56
N ILE A 65 -12.85 8.04 -7.43
CA ILE A 65 -11.41 7.71 -7.43
C ILE A 65 -10.84 7.80 -6.01
N TRP A 66 -10.24 6.69 -5.59
CA TRP A 66 -9.69 6.51 -4.24
C TRP A 66 -8.23 6.13 -4.29
N LEU A 67 -7.43 6.72 -3.41
CA LEU A 67 -6.05 6.31 -3.17
C LEU A 67 -6.02 5.22 -2.10
N ALA A 68 -5.34 4.11 -2.37
CA ALA A 68 -5.01 3.10 -1.37
C ALA A 68 -3.56 3.28 -0.91
N SER A 69 -3.36 3.39 0.41
CA SER A 69 -2.03 3.49 1.03
C SER A 69 -1.84 2.39 2.07
N PHE A 70 -0.60 1.92 2.19
CA PHE A 70 -0.17 1.00 3.25
C PHE A 70 1.08 1.56 3.91
N MET A 71 1.01 1.78 5.23
CA MET A 71 2.02 2.54 5.98
C MET A 71 2.26 3.91 5.31
N ASP A 72 3.52 4.26 5.06
CA ASP A 72 3.92 5.49 4.40
C ASP A 72 3.91 5.39 2.87
N TYR A 73 3.39 4.31 2.28
CA TYR A 73 3.45 4.07 0.84
C TYR A 73 2.09 4.13 0.18
N ASP A 74 2.04 4.86 -0.93
CA ASP A 74 0.85 4.98 -1.77
C ASP A 74 0.92 3.87 -2.83
N LEU A 75 -0.02 2.93 -2.78
CA LEU A 75 0.00 1.72 -3.60
C LEU A 75 -0.53 1.97 -5.00
N GLY A 76 -1.64 2.71 -5.08
CA GLY A 76 -2.29 3.03 -6.33
C GLY A 76 -3.66 3.66 -6.13
N TYR A 77 -4.26 4.04 -7.25
CA TYR A 77 -5.60 4.56 -7.29
C TYR A 77 -6.57 3.44 -7.65
N PHE A 78 -7.73 3.38 -7.05
CA PHE A 78 -8.80 2.50 -7.47
C PHE A 78 -10.07 3.29 -7.72
N ASP A 79 -10.81 2.82 -8.71
CA ASP A 79 -12.12 3.34 -9.05
C ASP A 79 -13.19 2.42 -8.47
N ASP A 80 -14.16 3.02 -7.78
CA ASP A 80 -15.21 2.31 -7.09
C ASP A 80 -16.35 1.83 -8.02
N GLU A 81 -16.36 2.20 -9.29
CA GLU A 81 -17.25 1.68 -10.33
C GLU A 81 -16.61 0.51 -11.09
N THR A 82 -15.32 0.64 -11.44
CA THR A 82 -14.61 -0.41 -12.20
C THR A 82 -14.03 -1.52 -11.31
N PHE A 83 -13.94 -1.31 -10.00
CA PHE A 83 -13.41 -2.25 -9.00
C PHE A 83 -11.96 -2.68 -9.25
N ARG A 84 -11.20 -1.86 -9.98
CA ARG A 84 -9.82 -2.10 -10.34
C ARG A 84 -8.91 -1.07 -9.69
N LEU A 85 -7.74 -1.52 -9.29
CA LEU A 85 -6.64 -0.68 -8.82
C LEU A 85 -5.63 -0.51 -9.95
N GLU A 86 -5.31 0.74 -10.25
CA GLU A 86 -4.21 1.17 -11.08
C GLU A 86 -3.01 1.49 -10.18
N PRO A 87 -1.93 0.69 -10.26
CA PRO A 87 -0.77 0.89 -9.41
C PRO A 87 -0.04 2.18 -9.77
N LEU A 88 0.54 2.84 -8.77
CA LEU A 88 1.47 3.94 -8.99
C LEU A 88 2.74 3.43 -9.70
N HIS A 89 3.37 4.29 -10.51
CA HIS A 89 4.57 3.92 -11.27
C HIS A 89 5.70 3.41 -10.36
N ASN A 90 5.88 4.04 -9.20
CA ASN A 90 6.78 3.56 -8.17
C ASN A 90 6.21 3.83 -6.77
N PRO A 91 5.48 2.87 -6.17
CA PRO A 91 4.87 3.04 -4.86
C PRO A 91 5.91 3.18 -3.74
N PHE A 92 7.15 2.74 -3.97
CA PHE A 92 8.27 2.82 -3.02
C PHE A 92 9.30 3.90 -3.42
N GLY A 93 8.93 4.77 -4.35
CA GLY A 93 9.79 5.86 -4.79
C GLY A 93 10.09 6.83 -3.65
N PRO A 94 11.21 7.57 -3.75
CA PRO A 94 11.53 8.59 -2.75
C PRO A 94 10.42 9.66 -2.74
N LYS A 95 9.75 9.80 -1.60
CA LYS A 95 8.83 10.92 -1.31
C LYS A 95 9.64 12.18 -1.00
N VAL A 96 10.45 12.62 -1.96
CA VAL A 96 11.23 13.86 -1.84
C VAL A 96 10.65 14.90 -2.80
N LEU A 97 10.39 16.08 -2.28
CA LEU A 97 10.12 17.23 -3.15
C LEU A 97 11.41 17.54 -3.91
N PRO A 98 11.34 17.91 -5.21
CA PRO A 98 12.51 18.49 -5.87
C PRO A 98 12.95 19.67 -5.02
N MET A 99 14.20 19.68 -4.57
CA MET A 99 14.75 20.84 -3.88
C MET A 99 14.55 22.05 -4.79
N SER A 100 13.93 23.10 -4.24
CA SER A 100 13.74 24.35 -4.95
C SER A 100 15.10 24.82 -5.47
N PRO A 101 15.25 25.17 -6.75
CA PRO A 101 16.52 25.69 -7.25
C PRO A 101 16.86 26.95 -6.46
N VAL A 102 18.12 27.02 -6.02
CA VAL A 102 18.71 28.24 -5.42
C VAL A 102 18.85 29.32 -6.48
#